data_AF-A0A150PGZ3-F1
#
_entry.id   AF-A0A150PGZ3-F1
#
_cell.length_a   1.000
_cell.length_b   1.000
_cell.length_c   1.000
_cell.angle_alpha   90.00
_cell.angle_beta   90.00
_cell.angle_gamma   90.00
#
_symmetry.space_group_name_H-M   'P 1'
#
loop_
_entity.id
_entity.type
_entity.pdbx_description
1 polymer ?
#
loop_
_entity_poly.entity_id
_entity_poly.type
_entity_poly.pdbx_seq_one_letter_code
_entity_poly.pdbx_strand_id
1 'polypeptide(L)'
;MGPTICGGSDCNDFNPSVFPGAPEICTDAADNDCNGVSDCFDPACAAGQDCGCTPRPGGERCDNGADDDCDTLVDCFDADCSGTRACACSASESGACGNGVDDDCDGTFDCDDGDCGSDPRCACSAIGERCDNRTDDDCDLLVDCADPDCRSSFPCVCQPPGSLERCDDGQDNDCDGRVDCADPQCITAPACEVCVPEVCDDGVDNDCDEHIDCADAACVFAPSCEPTPEQCNNELDDDRDALTDCQDPDCANSPVCVLEQANCLSPKRIPGTGTYTGDTTGHVSETRGACGGDAGEAVFYFVLTAPSRVHLDTRGSLFDTTLYVRTGICNTGREIGCDDDGGGESWASRLDFSILYPGTYFVFLDGFTVDPFGGANEGPFALNVEIVPNPSEICGDDLDNDGDHYVDCADPDCGAFGPCRGCASGAAPGPEFGTAACTDGIDNDCDGALDCADEDCSASDFYVTECCDGRDDNGNGIPDDFSCRCASDADCDAGQICYTHTAYTCGLPCNSFFGSICPFVAPGSHCNDATSQCEF
;
A
#
# COMPACT_ATOMS: atom_id res chain seq x y z
N MET A 1 8.82 31.97 -34.81
CA MET A 1 7.67 31.08 -35.08
C MET A 1 8.08 29.75 -34.48
N GLY A 2 7.57 29.39 -33.32
CA GLY A 2 7.64 28.01 -32.81
C GLY A 2 6.21 27.44 -32.73
N PRO A 3 6.02 26.15 -32.37
CA PRO A 3 7.03 25.14 -31.96
C PRO A 3 7.04 23.92 -32.94
N THR A 4 7.95 22.93 -33.01
CA THR A 4 8.61 22.00 -32.05
C THR A 4 7.63 21.12 -31.26
N ILE A 5 7.97 19.83 -31.08
CA ILE A 5 7.32 18.74 -30.31
C ILE A 5 6.46 17.76 -31.16
N CYS A 6 6.91 16.50 -31.29
CA CYS A 6 6.03 15.33 -31.29
C CYS A 6 5.88 14.93 -29.82
N GLY A 7 4.66 14.68 -29.37
CA GLY A 7 4.27 14.65 -27.96
C GLY A 7 2.97 15.44 -27.79
N GLY A 8 1.93 14.96 -28.47
CA GLY A 8 0.56 15.38 -28.18
C GLY A 8 0.14 14.85 -26.81
N SER A 9 -1.11 15.13 -26.44
CA SER A 9 -1.73 14.58 -25.23
C SER A 9 -2.44 13.24 -25.50
N ASP A 10 -2.03 12.51 -26.54
CA ASP A 10 -2.43 11.13 -26.81
C ASP A 10 -1.73 10.17 -25.83
N CYS A 11 -2.51 9.33 -25.18
CA CYS A 11 -2.08 8.37 -24.18
C CYS A 11 -1.47 7.11 -24.82
N ASN A 12 -1.57 6.95 -26.15
CA ASN A 12 -0.91 5.91 -26.92
C ASN A 12 -0.42 6.43 -28.28
N ASP A 13 0.86 6.82 -28.35
CA ASP A 13 1.54 7.35 -29.56
C ASP A 13 1.61 6.35 -30.74
N PHE A 14 1.32 5.06 -30.52
CA PHE A 14 1.38 4.01 -31.54
C PHE A 14 0.02 3.70 -32.16
N ASN A 15 -1.08 4.12 -31.53
CA ASN A 15 -2.43 3.89 -32.04
C ASN A 15 -3.06 5.21 -32.52
N PRO A 16 -3.22 5.44 -33.83
CA PRO A 16 -3.81 6.67 -34.36
C PRO A 16 -5.30 6.85 -34.02
N SER A 17 -5.93 5.84 -33.41
CA SER A 17 -7.30 5.88 -32.91
C SER A 17 -7.39 6.35 -31.45
N VAL A 18 -6.26 6.55 -30.78
CA VAL A 18 -6.18 6.93 -29.36
C VAL A 18 -5.67 8.36 -29.24
N PHE A 19 -6.55 9.29 -28.84
CA PHE A 19 -6.20 10.70 -28.62
C PHE A 19 -7.33 11.42 -27.87
N PRO A 20 -7.04 12.54 -27.17
CA PRO A 20 -8.05 13.31 -26.44
C PRO A 20 -9.25 13.68 -27.28
N GLY A 21 -10.41 13.11 -26.91
CA GLY A 21 -11.69 13.31 -27.60
C GLY A 21 -11.94 12.40 -28.82
N ALA A 22 -11.18 11.32 -28.98
CA ALA A 22 -11.57 10.22 -29.85
C ALA A 22 -12.86 9.55 -29.32
N PRO A 23 -13.67 8.89 -30.17
CA PRO A 23 -14.78 8.06 -29.70
C PRO A 23 -14.26 6.78 -29.05
N GLU A 24 -14.73 6.50 -27.83
CA GLU A 24 -14.41 5.27 -27.10
C GLU A 24 -15.00 4.02 -27.79
N ILE A 25 -14.18 2.98 -27.91
CA ILE A 25 -14.49 1.66 -28.46
C ILE A 25 -14.62 0.72 -27.26
N CYS A 26 -15.85 0.49 -26.82
CA CYS A 26 -16.20 -0.17 -25.56
C CYS A 26 -15.85 -1.67 -25.41
N THR A 27 -14.99 -2.20 -26.27
CA THR A 27 -14.65 -3.62 -26.38
C THR A 27 -13.18 -3.87 -26.70
N ASP A 28 -12.33 -2.84 -26.76
CA ASP A 28 -10.94 -2.98 -27.20
C ASP A 28 -9.90 -2.79 -26.07
N ALA A 29 -10.38 -2.64 -24.83
CA ALA A 29 -9.59 -2.47 -23.61
C ALA A 29 -8.69 -1.21 -23.59
N ALA A 30 -8.77 -0.36 -24.62
CA ALA A 30 -7.97 0.85 -24.71
C ALA A 30 -8.79 2.06 -24.26
N ASP A 31 -8.19 2.94 -23.46
CA ASP A 31 -8.69 4.29 -23.22
C ASP A 31 -8.48 5.11 -24.50
N ASN A 32 -9.42 5.05 -25.44
CA ASN A 32 -9.25 5.68 -26.75
C ASN A 32 -9.33 7.20 -26.65
N ASP A 33 -10.10 7.73 -25.70
CA ASP A 33 -10.31 9.16 -25.53
C ASP A 33 -9.36 9.83 -24.51
N CYS A 34 -8.50 9.04 -23.86
CA CYS A 34 -7.48 9.42 -22.88
C CYS A 34 -8.02 10.12 -21.63
N ASN A 35 -9.18 9.69 -21.13
CA ASN A 35 -9.82 10.25 -19.94
C ASN A 35 -9.47 9.49 -18.63
N GLY A 36 -8.66 8.42 -18.72
CA GLY A 36 -8.17 7.63 -17.61
C GLY A 36 -9.05 6.44 -17.21
N VAL A 37 -10.09 6.12 -17.99
CA VAL A 37 -10.93 4.93 -17.83
C VAL A 37 -11.17 4.30 -19.20
N SER A 38 -11.22 2.97 -19.27
CA SER A 38 -11.41 2.25 -20.53
C SER A 38 -12.69 1.41 -20.51
N ASP A 39 -13.24 1.17 -21.69
CA ASP A 39 -14.39 0.28 -21.94
C ASP A 39 -15.57 0.52 -20.98
N CYS A 40 -15.96 -0.48 -20.19
CA CYS A 40 -17.14 -0.46 -19.33
C CYS A 40 -17.00 0.45 -18.12
N PHE A 41 -15.77 0.87 -17.82
CA PHE A 41 -15.49 1.87 -16.81
C PHE A 41 -15.51 3.28 -17.41
N ASP A 42 -15.51 3.40 -18.75
CA ASP A 42 -15.66 4.66 -19.45
C ASP A 42 -17.14 5.11 -19.54
N PRO A 43 -17.48 6.32 -19.05
CA PRO A 43 -18.82 6.90 -19.16
C PRO A 43 -19.37 7.00 -20.60
N ALA A 44 -18.52 7.09 -21.62
CA ALA A 44 -18.88 7.08 -23.03
C ALA A 44 -19.49 5.74 -23.47
N CYS A 45 -19.20 4.65 -22.74
CA CYS A 45 -19.69 3.31 -22.99
C CYS A 45 -20.96 2.93 -22.24
N ALA A 46 -21.48 3.82 -21.39
CA ALA A 46 -22.70 3.60 -20.59
C ALA A 46 -23.98 3.33 -21.42
N ALA A 47 -23.95 3.57 -22.74
CA ALA A 47 -25.07 3.33 -23.66
C ALA A 47 -24.91 2.09 -24.56
N GLY A 48 -23.74 1.42 -24.54
CA GLY A 48 -23.45 0.23 -25.36
C GLY A 48 -23.99 -1.06 -24.73
N GLN A 49 -24.64 -1.92 -25.52
CA GLN A 49 -25.17 -3.21 -25.04
C GLN A 49 -24.13 -4.34 -25.00
N ASP A 50 -22.94 -4.10 -25.53
CA ASP A 50 -21.85 -5.08 -25.59
C ASP A 50 -20.68 -4.51 -24.78
N CYS A 51 -20.50 -5.02 -23.57
CA CYS A 51 -19.47 -4.60 -22.64
C CYS A 51 -18.75 -5.85 -22.13
N GLY A 52 -17.46 -5.95 -22.43
CA GLY A 52 -16.58 -7.08 -22.09
C GLY A 52 -16.02 -7.81 -23.31
N CYS A 53 -14.74 -8.19 -23.24
CA CYS A 53 -14.12 -9.17 -24.10
C CYS A 53 -14.67 -10.57 -23.76
N THR A 54 -14.83 -11.45 -24.74
CA THR A 54 -15.16 -12.87 -24.50
C THR A 54 -13.92 -13.70 -24.78
N PRO A 55 -13.28 -14.30 -23.76
CA PRO A 55 -12.00 -14.96 -23.93
C PRO A 55 -12.15 -16.12 -24.91
N ARG A 56 -11.31 -16.09 -25.93
CA ARG A 56 -11.36 -17.01 -27.05
C ARG A 56 -10.74 -18.33 -26.61
N PRO A 57 -11.31 -19.50 -27.00
CA PRO A 57 -10.76 -20.80 -26.62
C PRO A 57 -9.34 -21.09 -27.15
N GLY A 58 -8.74 -20.17 -27.90
CA GLY A 58 -7.45 -20.33 -28.56
C GLY A 58 -6.35 -19.40 -28.05
N GLY A 59 -6.57 -18.66 -26.96
CA GLY A 59 -5.66 -17.61 -26.48
C GLY A 59 -5.63 -16.38 -27.40
N GLU A 60 -4.73 -15.46 -27.10
CA GLU A 60 -4.51 -14.21 -27.83
C GLU A 60 -4.20 -14.44 -29.33
N ARG A 61 -4.76 -13.59 -30.21
CA ARG A 61 -4.29 -13.50 -31.60
C ARG A 61 -3.35 -12.33 -31.74
N CYS A 62 -2.08 -12.67 -31.79
CA CYS A 62 -0.97 -11.74 -31.79
C CYS A 62 -0.85 -10.75 -32.99
N ASP A 63 -1.83 -10.69 -33.90
CA ASP A 63 -1.79 -9.89 -35.12
C ASP A 63 -3.09 -9.10 -35.44
N ASN A 64 -4.01 -9.00 -34.48
CA ASN A 64 -5.35 -8.44 -34.73
C ASN A 64 -5.65 -7.15 -33.95
N GLY A 65 -4.76 -6.71 -33.06
CA GLY A 65 -4.91 -5.48 -32.28
C GLY A 65 -6.02 -5.53 -31.24
N ALA A 66 -6.41 -6.71 -30.76
CA ALA A 66 -7.52 -6.89 -29.83
C ALA A 66 -7.20 -7.97 -28.79
N ASP A 67 -7.53 -7.68 -27.53
CA ASP A 67 -7.41 -8.58 -26.38
C ASP A 67 -8.42 -9.73 -26.50
N ASP A 68 -8.00 -10.82 -27.16
CA ASP A 68 -8.79 -12.01 -27.45
C ASP A 68 -8.89 -12.96 -26.26
N ASP A 69 -8.05 -12.85 -25.22
CA ASP A 69 -8.08 -13.72 -24.04
C ASP A 69 -8.32 -13.02 -22.68
N CYS A 70 -8.58 -11.72 -22.72
CA CYS A 70 -9.12 -10.88 -21.65
C CYS A 70 -8.17 -10.59 -20.50
N ASP A 71 -6.87 -10.49 -20.77
CA ASP A 71 -5.86 -10.26 -19.73
C ASP A 71 -5.31 -8.82 -19.69
N THR A 72 -5.90 -7.93 -20.49
CA THR A 72 -5.60 -6.48 -20.66
C THR A 72 -4.37 -6.15 -21.50
N LEU A 73 -3.68 -7.16 -22.04
CA LEU A 73 -2.58 -6.98 -22.98
C LEU A 73 -3.06 -7.32 -24.39
N VAL A 74 -2.46 -6.69 -25.40
CA VAL A 74 -2.83 -6.88 -26.81
C VAL A 74 -1.61 -7.19 -27.64
N ASP A 75 -1.76 -8.10 -28.59
CA ASP A 75 -0.74 -8.53 -29.53
C ASP A 75 0.63 -8.75 -28.85
N CYS A 76 1.66 -8.01 -29.25
CA CYS A 76 3.04 -8.24 -28.84
C CYS A 76 3.40 -7.73 -27.45
N PHE A 77 2.47 -7.04 -26.81
CA PHE A 77 2.58 -6.67 -25.40
C PHE A 77 2.03 -7.76 -24.48
N ASP A 78 1.35 -8.75 -25.04
CA ASP A 78 0.84 -9.92 -24.35
C ASP A 78 1.95 -10.98 -24.18
N ALA A 79 2.06 -11.52 -22.97
CA ALA A 79 3.02 -12.56 -22.64
C ALA A 79 2.74 -13.88 -23.40
N ASP A 80 1.48 -14.16 -23.71
CA ASP A 80 1.03 -15.32 -24.47
C ASP A 80 1.38 -15.20 -25.97
N CYS A 81 1.80 -14.02 -26.42
CA CYS A 81 2.31 -13.75 -27.77
C CYS A 81 3.84 -13.77 -27.91
N SER A 82 4.57 -13.99 -26.82
CA SER A 82 6.02 -14.13 -26.86
C SER A 82 6.45 -15.34 -27.71
N GLY A 83 7.34 -15.11 -28.68
CA GLY A 83 7.82 -16.15 -29.61
C GLY A 83 6.85 -16.51 -30.76
N THR A 84 5.78 -15.74 -30.96
CA THR A 84 4.89 -15.90 -32.12
C THR A 84 5.39 -15.14 -33.34
N ARG A 85 5.01 -15.61 -34.55
CA ARG A 85 5.41 -15.02 -35.83
C ARG A 85 5.04 -13.52 -35.97
N ALA A 86 4.10 -13.04 -35.18
CA ALA A 86 3.67 -11.65 -35.22
C ALA A 86 4.55 -10.72 -34.37
N CYS A 87 5.21 -11.25 -33.33
CA CYS A 87 5.74 -10.44 -32.24
C CYS A 87 7.23 -10.60 -31.94
N ALA A 88 7.91 -11.56 -32.57
CA ALA A 88 9.37 -11.64 -32.49
C ALA A 88 10.05 -12.35 -33.68
N CYS A 89 9.34 -13.18 -34.45
CA CYS A 89 9.99 -13.97 -35.49
C CYS A 89 10.18 -13.16 -36.78
N SER A 90 11.42 -13.03 -37.20
CA SER A 90 11.80 -12.57 -38.53
C SER A 90 11.37 -13.58 -39.60
N ALA A 91 11.46 -13.19 -40.88
CA ALA A 91 11.12 -14.11 -41.97
C ALA A 91 12.24 -15.12 -42.30
N SER A 92 13.42 -14.94 -41.69
CA SER A 92 14.64 -15.69 -41.90
C SER A 92 15.68 -15.20 -40.89
N GLU A 93 16.44 -16.11 -40.29
CA GLU A 93 17.52 -15.84 -39.34
C GLU A 93 18.76 -15.15 -39.97
N SER A 94 18.71 -14.86 -41.28
CA SER A 94 19.78 -14.21 -42.04
C SER A 94 20.17 -12.83 -41.48
N GLY A 95 21.27 -12.80 -40.73
CA GLY A 95 21.83 -11.59 -40.10
C GLY A 95 21.95 -11.68 -38.58
N ALA A 96 21.29 -12.66 -37.95
CA ALA A 96 21.28 -12.86 -36.50
C ALA A 96 21.92 -14.18 -36.03
N CYS A 97 22.51 -14.95 -36.96
CA CYS A 97 23.23 -16.23 -36.82
C CYS A 97 24.42 -16.34 -35.82
N GLY A 98 24.32 -15.78 -34.61
CA GLY A 98 25.30 -15.96 -33.53
C GLY A 98 24.91 -15.25 -32.24
N ASN A 99 23.62 -15.10 -31.96
CA ASN A 99 23.09 -14.43 -30.77
C ASN A 99 22.47 -15.39 -29.75
N GLY A 100 22.42 -16.70 -30.05
CA GLY A 100 21.88 -17.73 -29.17
C GLY A 100 20.35 -17.83 -29.15
N VAL A 101 19.65 -17.24 -30.13
CA VAL A 101 18.19 -17.12 -30.16
C VAL A 101 17.66 -17.58 -31.52
N ASP A 102 16.57 -18.34 -31.52
CA ASP A 102 15.81 -18.73 -32.73
C ASP A 102 15.01 -17.51 -33.23
N ASP A 103 15.62 -16.68 -34.07
CA ASP A 103 15.05 -15.40 -34.52
C ASP A 103 13.99 -15.53 -35.62
N ASP A 104 13.76 -16.71 -36.21
CA ASP A 104 12.69 -16.94 -37.20
C ASP A 104 11.66 -18.03 -36.80
N CYS A 105 11.88 -18.62 -35.62
CA CYS A 105 10.99 -19.50 -34.88
C CYS A 105 10.68 -20.82 -35.59
N ASP A 106 11.62 -21.36 -36.37
CA ASP A 106 11.45 -22.63 -37.06
C ASP A 106 11.96 -23.84 -36.25
N GLY A 107 12.55 -23.57 -35.07
CA GLY A 107 13.02 -24.56 -34.11
C GLY A 107 14.51 -24.90 -34.22
N THR A 108 15.23 -24.27 -35.15
CA THR A 108 16.70 -24.22 -35.18
C THR A 108 17.18 -22.81 -34.83
N PHE A 109 18.41 -22.68 -34.34
CA PHE A 109 18.98 -21.38 -33.97
C PHE A 109 20.44 -21.28 -34.43
N ASP A 110 20.89 -20.07 -34.72
CA ASP A 110 22.22 -19.72 -35.18
C ASP A 110 22.75 -20.64 -36.30
N CYS A 111 23.91 -21.27 -36.10
CA CYS A 111 24.57 -22.06 -37.13
C CYS A 111 24.00 -23.46 -37.34
N ASP A 112 23.10 -23.90 -36.46
CA ASP A 112 22.30 -25.10 -36.68
C ASP A 112 21.11 -24.83 -37.63
N ASP A 113 20.84 -23.56 -37.92
CA ASP A 113 19.78 -23.12 -38.81
C ASP A 113 20.18 -23.12 -40.30
N GLY A 114 19.26 -23.59 -41.14
CA GLY A 114 19.44 -23.68 -42.58
C GLY A 114 19.58 -22.32 -43.29
N ASP A 115 18.98 -21.27 -42.74
CA ASP A 115 19.01 -19.91 -43.25
C ASP A 115 20.35 -19.20 -42.96
N CYS A 116 21.11 -19.72 -41.99
CA CYS A 116 22.44 -19.27 -41.62
C CYS A 116 23.58 -19.95 -42.38
N GLY A 117 23.29 -20.92 -43.26
CA GLY A 117 24.28 -21.68 -44.03
C GLY A 117 25.15 -20.88 -45.03
N SER A 118 24.89 -19.58 -45.20
CA SER A 118 25.72 -18.66 -46.00
C SER A 118 26.40 -17.56 -45.19
N ASP A 119 26.17 -17.52 -43.87
CA ASP A 119 26.79 -16.55 -42.97
C ASP A 119 28.28 -16.93 -42.73
N PRO A 120 29.22 -15.98 -42.90
CA PRO A 120 30.64 -16.22 -42.64
C PRO A 120 30.95 -16.71 -41.21
N ARG A 121 30.08 -16.41 -40.23
CA ARG A 121 30.19 -16.90 -38.85
C ARG A 121 29.99 -18.41 -38.75
N CYS A 122 29.15 -18.98 -39.61
CA CYS A 122 28.87 -20.42 -39.65
C CYS A 122 29.82 -21.19 -40.60
N ALA A 123 30.93 -20.56 -41.02
CA ALA A 123 31.91 -21.14 -41.95
C ALA A 123 32.99 -22.02 -41.27
N CYS A 124 32.97 -22.17 -39.94
CA CYS A 124 33.96 -22.93 -39.16
C CYS A 124 33.92 -24.46 -39.35
N SER A 125 32.85 -25.01 -39.93
CA SER A 125 32.52 -26.45 -39.81
C SER A 125 33.39 -27.43 -40.63
N ALA A 126 34.67 -27.15 -40.89
CA ALA A 126 35.54 -28.08 -41.63
C ALA A 126 37.04 -28.05 -41.32
N ILE A 127 37.50 -27.31 -40.31
CA ILE A 127 38.92 -27.25 -39.95
C ILE A 127 39.01 -27.57 -38.46
N GLY A 128 39.56 -28.73 -38.10
CA GLY A 128 39.74 -29.05 -36.67
C GLY A 128 40.57 -27.98 -35.96
N GLU A 129 40.25 -27.77 -34.68
CA GLU A 129 40.77 -26.69 -33.83
C GLU A 129 42.30 -26.54 -33.88
N ARG A 130 42.78 -25.29 -34.05
CA ARG A 130 44.21 -25.00 -33.88
C ARG A 130 44.46 -24.59 -32.43
N CYS A 131 44.96 -25.55 -31.68
CA CYS A 131 45.17 -25.50 -30.23
C CYS A 131 46.18 -24.46 -29.68
N ASP A 132 46.57 -23.42 -30.43
CA ASP A 132 47.56 -22.42 -30.03
C ASP A 132 47.32 -20.99 -30.56
N ASN A 133 46.14 -20.69 -31.10
CA ASN A 133 45.87 -19.42 -31.78
C ASN A 133 44.84 -18.51 -31.07
N ARG A 134 44.24 -18.96 -29.96
CA ARG A 134 43.26 -18.22 -29.14
C ARG A 134 41.98 -17.87 -29.87
N THR A 135 41.60 -18.68 -30.86
CA THR A 135 40.36 -18.51 -31.61
C THR A 135 39.66 -19.85 -31.75
N ASP A 136 38.36 -19.84 -31.54
CA ASP A 136 37.45 -20.97 -31.82
C ASP A 136 37.39 -21.18 -33.35
N ASP A 137 38.17 -22.13 -33.85
CA ASP A 137 38.35 -22.41 -35.28
C ASP A 137 37.31 -23.39 -35.82
N ASP A 138 36.69 -24.20 -34.96
CA ASP A 138 35.61 -25.14 -35.34
C ASP A 138 34.20 -24.79 -34.81
N CYS A 139 34.09 -23.66 -34.11
CA CYS A 139 32.87 -22.98 -33.69
C CYS A 139 32.03 -23.78 -32.67
N ASP A 140 32.66 -24.56 -31.78
CA ASP A 140 31.97 -25.25 -30.69
C ASP A 140 31.92 -24.45 -29.37
N LEU A 141 32.39 -23.19 -29.41
CA LEU A 141 32.52 -22.22 -28.31
C LEU A 141 33.66 -22.51 -27.33
N LEU A 142 34.48 -23.52 -27.59
CA LEU A 142 35.66 -23.83 -26.79
C LEU A 142 36.91 -23.45 -27.60
N VAL A 143 37.87 -22.80 -26.94
CA VAL A 143 39.06 -22.23 -27.60
C VAL A 143 40.31 -22.94 -27.11
N ASP A 144 41.24 -23.26 -28.02
CA ASP A 144 42.55 -23.84 -27.72
C ASP A 144 42.46 -25.08 -26.78
N CYS A 145 43.09 -25.04 -25.60
CA CYS A 145 43.15 -26.16 -24.67
C CYS A 145 41.88 -26.38 -23.86
N ALA A 146 40.91 -25.45 -23.94
CA ALA A 146 39.57 -25.69 -23.42
C ALA A 146 38.81 -26.67 -24.32
N ASP A 147 39.15 -26.73 -25.61
CA ASP A 147 38.52 -27.58 -26.61
C ASP A 147 38.89 -29.08 -26.42
N PRO A 148 37.90 -29.99 -26.29
CA PRO A 148 38.10 -31.43 -26.22
C PRO A 148 38.90 -32.04 -27.37
N ASP A 149 38.83 -31.46 -28.56
CA ASP A 149 39.54 -31.91 -29.77
C ASP A 149 41.04 -31.58 -29.72
N CYS A 150 41.44 -30.66 -28.83
CA CYS A 150 42.83 -30.31 -28.55
C CYS A 150 43.52 -31.21 -27.51
N ARG A 151 42.80 -32.14 -26.86
CA ARG A 151 43.30 -33.02 -25.78
C ARG A 151 44.49 -33.93 -26.13
N SER A 152 44.85 -34.07 -27.40
CA SER A 152 45.97 -34.91 -27.84
C SER A 152 47.04 -34.14 -28.63
N SER A 153 46.93 -32.82 -28.64
CA SER A 153 47.72 -31.90 -29.46
C SER A 153 48.58 -31.01 -28.55
N PHE A 154 49.88 -30.96 -28.77
CA PHE A 154 50.76 -30.01 -28.09
C PHE A 154 50.42 -28.58 -28.56
N PRO A 155 50.19 -27.58 -27.68
CA PRO A 155 50.67 -27.42 -26.30
C PRO A 155 49.73 -27.93 -25.17
N CYS A 156 48.54 -28.43 -25.48
CA CYS A 156 47.51 -28.85 -24.52
C CYS A 156 47.77 -30.24 -23.88
N VAL A 157 48.99 -30.76 -24.03
CA VAL A 157 49.44 -32.00 -23.38
C VAL A 157 50.36 -31.62 -22.22
N CYS A 158 49.79 -31.60 -21.02
CA CYS A 158 50.56 -31.66 -19.78
C CYS A 158 51.02 -33.11 -19.52
N GLN A 159 52.23 -33.30 -18.97
CA GLN A 159 52.63 -34.62 -18.50
C GLN A 159 51.69 -35.05 -17.36
N PRO A 160 51.39 -36.35 -17.21
CA PRO A 160 50.25 -36.82 -16.44
C PRO A 160 50.28 -36.34 -14.97
N PRO A 161 49.10 -36.16 -14.34
CA PRO A 161 48.96 -35.59 -13.00
C PRO A 161 49.84 -36.32 -11.98
N GLY A 162 50.66 -35.55 -11.25
CA GLY A 162 51.63 -36.03 -10.26
C GLY A 162 53.11 -35.93 -10.67
N SER A 163 53.45 -35.15 -11.70
CA SER A 163 54.81 -34.60 -11.85
C SER A 163 55.06 -33.50 -10.81
N LEU A 164 56.31 -33.32 -10.40
CA LEU A 164 56.68 -32.28 -9.44
C LEU A 164 56.55 -30.90 -10.09
N GLU A 165 55.82 -30.00 -9.43
CA GLU A 165 55.67 -28.60 -9.83
C GLU A 165 57.00 -27.83 -9.71
N ARG A 166 57.29 -26.97 -10.70
CA ARG A 166 58.47 -26.10 -10.66
C ARG A 166 58.07 -24.73 -10.12
N CYS A 167 58.22 -24.60 -8.81
CA CYS A 167 57.76 -23.49 -7.96
C CYS A 167 58.38 -22.08 -8.19
N ASP A 168 58.95 -21.79 -9.37
CA ASP A 168 59.63 -20.52 -9.65
C ASP A 168 59.55 -20.05 -11.12
N ASP A 169 58.62 -20.58 -11.92
CA ASP A 169 58.61 -20.33 -13.36
C ASP A 169 57.29 -19.83 -13.97
N GLY A 170 56.28 -19.56 -13.13
CA GLY A 170 55.04 -18.90 -13.53
C GLY A 170 54.12 -19.75 -14.39
N GLN A 171 54.31 -21.08 -14.41
CA GLN A 171 53.52 -22.00 -15.20
C GLN A 171 53.08 -23.20 -14.36
N ASP A 172 51.83 -23.62 -14.54
CA ASP A 172 51.27 -24.85 -13.98
C ASP A 172 51.86 -26.06 -14.74
N ASN A 173 52.88 -26.69 -14.15
CA ASN A 173 53.63 -27.75 -14.82
C ASN A 173 53.05 -29.15 -14.62
N ASP A 174 52.14 -29.34 -13.66
CA ASP A 174 51.47 -30.61 -13.39
C ASP A 174 49.95 -30.61 -13.71
N CYS A 175 49.43 -29.44 -14.10
CA CYS A 175 48.10 -29.17 -14.63
C CYS A 175 46.97 -29.51 -13.67
N ASP A 176 47.19 -29.29 -12.37
CA ASP A 176 46.17 -29.36 -11.34
C ASP A 176 45.43 -28.01 -11.13
N GLY A 177 45.79 -26.99 -11.90
CA GLY A 177 45.19 -25.66 -11.90
C GLY A 177 45.86 -24.67 -10.97
N ARG A 178 47.01 -25.02 -10.38
CA ARG A 178 47.74 -24.19 -9.41
C ARG A 178 49.15 -23.93 -9.91
N VAL A 179 49.57 -22.67 -9.87
CA VAL A 179 50.86 -22.22 -10.40
C VAL A 179 51.79 -21.86 -9.25
N ASP A 180 53.05 -22.28 -9.34
CA ASP A 180 54.12 -21.92 -8.40
C ASP A 180 53.71 -22.12 -6.91
N CYS A 181 53.68 -21.04 -6.10
CA CYS A 181 53.42 -21.10 -4.67
C CYS A 181 51.96 -21.37 -4.31
N ALA A 182 51.04 -21.26 -5.28
CA ALA A 182 49.65 -21.67 -5.10
C ALA A 182 49.49 -23.21 -5.15
N ASP A 183 50.52 -23.94 -5.61
CA ASP A 183 50.54 -25.40 -5.69
C ASP A 183 50.96 -26.05 -4.34
N PRO A 184 50.16 -27.00 -3.78
CA PRO A 184 50.46 -27.68 -2.52
C PRO A 184 51.77 -28.48 -2.51
N GLN A 185 52.29 -28.88 -3.67
CA GLN A 185 53.58 -29.55 -3.82
C GLN A 185 54.76 -28.59 -3.65
N CYS A 186 54.53 -27.27 -3.69
CA CYS A 186 55.51 -26.22 -3.51
C CYS A 186 55.68 -25.73 -2.06
N ILE A 187 54.98 -26.34 -1.10
CA ILE A 187 54.96 -25.95 0.32
C ILE A 187 56.32 -26.02 1.04
N THR A 188 57.32 -26.69 0.42
CA THR A 188 58.69 -26.77 0.95
C THR A 188 59.73 -26.11 0.03
N ALA A 189 59.28 -25.45 -1.03
CA ALA A 189 60.14 -24.78 -1.98
C ALA A 189 60.68 -23.47 -1.37
N PRO A 190 62.01 -23.22 -1.38
CA PRO A 190 62.60 -21.99 -0.84
C PRO A 190 62.12 -20.70 -1.50
N ALA A 191 61.44 -20.78 -2.65
CA ALA A 191 60.86 -19.65 -3.37
C ALA A 191 59.54 -19.16 -2.74
N CYS A 192 58.85 -20.00 -1.96
CA CYS A 192 57.51 -19.74 -1.40
C CYS A 192 57.52 -19.48 0.11
N GLU A 193 58.71 -19.30 0.70
CA GLU A 193 58.88 -19.11 2.15
C GLU A 193 58.94 -17.61 2.51
N VAL A 194 57.81 -16.89 2.44
CA VAL A 194 57.64 -15.59 3.17
C VAL A 194 56.22 -15.36 3.71
N CYS A 195 55.37 -16.38 3.82
CA CYS A 195 54.03 -16.22 4.39
C CYS A 195 54.12 -16.15 5.92
N VAL A 196 53.61 -15.06 6.50
CA VAL A 196 53.56 -14.77 7.94
C VAL A 196 52.09 -14.57 8.34
N PRO A 197 51.71 -14.75 9.62
CA PRO A 197 50.32 -14.55 10.02
C PRO A 197 49.78 -13.18 9.62
N GLU A 198 48.53 -13.15 9.15
CA GLU A 198 47.93 -12.00 8.50
C GLU A 198 47.98 -10.71 9.33
N VAL A 199 48.33 -9.59 8.67
CA VAL A 199 48.32 -8.24 9.26
C VAL A 199 47.11 -7.50 8.70
N CYS A 200 46.03 -7.53 9.47
CA CYS A 200 44.68 -7.14 9.05
C CYS A 200 44.42 -5.63 8.80
N ASP A 201 45.43 -4.83 8.46
CA ASP A 201 45.32 -3.39 8.20
C ASP A 201 46.40 -2.79 7.29
N ASP A 202 47.17 -3.60 6.55
CA ASP A 202 48.32 -3.13 5.77
C ASP A 202 48.16 -3.25 4.23
N GLY A 203 47.04 -3.80 3.75
CA GLY A 203 46.70 -3.85 2.33
C GLY A 203 47.49 -4.90 1.55
N VAL A 204 48.08 -5.88 2.25
CA VAL A 204 48.89 -6.95 1.68
C VAL A 204 48.35 -8.29 2.16
N ASP A 205 48.39 -9.31 1.30
CA ASP A 205 48.15 -10.71 1.66
C ASP A 205 49.45 -11.26 2.28
N ASN A 206 49.51 -11.27 3.61
CA ASN A 206 50.70 -11.61 4.37
C ASN A 206 50.83 -13.11 4.62
N ASP A 207 49.71 -13.84 4.71
CA ASP A 207 49.68 -15.28 4.93
C ASP A 207 49.50 -16.13 3.66
N CYS A 208 49.37 -15.45 2.52
CA CYS A 208 49.38 -15.96 1.15
C CYS A 208 48.16 -16.81 0.79
N ASP A 209 47.00 -16.54 1.37
CA ASP A 209 45.76 -17.28 1.09
C ASP A 209 44.84 -16.59 0.07
N GLU A 210 45.35 -15.56 -0.61
CA GLU A 210 44.69 -14.70 -1.61
C GLU A 210 43.64 -13.73 -1.04
N HIS A 211 43.52 -13.64 0.28
CA HIS A 211 42.63 -12.70 0.94
C HIS A 211 43.46 -11.60 1.62
N ILE A 212 43.06 -10.35 1.43
CA ILE A 212 43.78 -9.18 1.93
C ILE A 212 42.99 -8.54 3.07
N ASP A 213 43.66 -8.21 4.18
CA ASP A 213 43.09 -7.54 5.35
C ASP A 213 41.77 -8.21 5.83
N CYS A 214 40.66 -7.47 5.89
CA CYS A 214 39.38 -7.94 6.41
C CYS A 214 38.65 -8.93 5.50
N ALA A 215 39.14 -9.14 4.28
CA ALA A 215 38.66 -10.23 3.44
C ALA A 215 39.21 -11.60 3.90
N ASP A 216 40.26 -11.60 4.73
CA ASP A 216 40.94 -12.80 5.22
C ASP A 216 40.25 -13.39 6.47
N ALA A 217 40.01 -14.70 6.45
CA ALA A 217 39.37 -15.44 7.54
C ALA A 217 40.21 -15.50 8.82
N ALA A 218 41.53 -15.30 8.74
CA ALA A 218 42.44 -15.12 9.86
C ALA A 218 42.18 -13.81 10.62
N CYS A 219 41.49 -12.84 10.00
CA CYS A 219 41.20 -11.51 10.53
C CYS A 219 39.81 -11.33 11.18
N VAL A 220 39.03 -12.40 11.33
CA VAL A 220 37.64 -12.41 11.88
C VAL A 220 37.48 -11.78 13.28
N PHE A 221 38.56 -11.63 14.05
CA PHE A 221 38.54 -10.96 15.37
C PHE A 221 39.53 -9.80 15.48
N ALA A 222 40.04 -9.32 14.34
CA ALA A 222 40.92 -8.17 14.33
C ALA A 222 40.09 -6.90 14.65
N PRO A 223 40.54 -6.03 15.57
CA PRO A 223 39.83 -4.80 15.91
C PRO A 223 39.61 -3.84 14.74
N SER A 224 40.37 -4.01 13.64
CA SER A 224 40.23 -3.29 12.37
C SER A 224 39.16 -3.86 11.44
N CYS A 225 38.67 -5.06 11.72
CA CYS A 225 37.76 -5.85 10.87
C CYS A 225 36.52 -6.33 11.62
N GLU A 226 36.18 -5.73 12.77
CA GLU A 226 34.86 -5.96 13.34
C GLU A 226 33.82 -5.27 12.45
N PRO A 227 32.80 -5.99 11.92
CA PRO A 227 31.68 -5.34 11.27
C PRO A 227 31.03 -4.40 12.28
N THR A 228 31.07 -3.11 11.99
CA THR A 228 30.28 -2.14 12.74
C THR A 228 28.83 -2.43 12.41
N PRO A 229 27.95 -2.70 13.40
CA PRO A 229 26.54 -2.90 13.12
C PRO A 229 25.98 -1.70 12.37
N GLU A 230 25.27 -1.95 11.27
CA GLU A 230 24.62 -0.92 10.47
C GLU A 230 23.64 -0.10 11.34
N GLN A 231 23.73 1.24 11.28
CA GLN A 231 22.73 2.09 11.94
C GLN A 231 21.65 2.41 10.92
N CYS A 232 20.57 1.64 10.97
CA CYS A 232 19.47 1.61 9.99
C CYS A 232 18.61 2.89 9.81
N ASN A 233 19.13 4.09 10.12
CA ASN A 233 18.39 5.35 10.07
C ASN A 233 19.25 6.61 9.86
N ASN A 234 20.43 6.50 9.25
CA ASN A 234 21.37 7.61 9.15
C ASN A 234 21.85 7.94 7.72
N GLU A 235 21.29 7.29 6.69
CA GLU A 235 21.61 7.48 5.27
C GLU A 235 23.08 7.18 4.92
N LEU A 236 23.78 6.46 5.79
CA LEU A 236 25.13 6.01 5.59
C LEU A 236 25.17 4.50 5.44
N ASP A 237 26.30 4.05 4.92
CA ASP A 237 26.70 2.66 4.80
C ASP A 237 27.77 2.47 5.89
N ASP A 238 27.30 2.22 7.12
CA ASP A 238 28.12 2.14 8.33
C ASP A 238 28.93 0.84 8.38
N ASP A 239 28.45 -0.24 7.77
CA ASP A 239 29.13 -1.53 7.70
C ASP A 239 29.90 -1.75 6.38
N ARG A 240 29.70 -0.87 5.40
CA ARG A 240 30.41 -0.76 4.11
C ARG A 240 30.10 -1.86 3.11
N ASP A 241 28.91 -2.43 3.15
CA ASP A 241 28.45 -3.44 2.20
C ASP A 241 27.82 -2.85 0.91
N ALA A 242 27.77 -1.51 0.82
CA ALA A 242 27.22 -0.70 -0.26
C ALA A 242 25.68 -0.60 -0.30
N LEU A 243 25.02 -1.07 0.75
CA LEU A 243 23.60 -0.84 1.01
C LEU A 243 23.47 0.16 2.16
N THR A 244 22.35 0.88 2.21
CA THR A 244 22.14 1.95 3.20
C THR A 244 20.78 1.78 3.86
N ASP A 245 20.71 1.94 5.17
CA ASP A 245 19.49 1.90 5.98
C ASP A 245 18.56 0.71 5.65
N CYS A 246 17.28 0.94 5.33
CA CYS A 246 16.31 -0.12 5.06
C CYS A 246 16.46 -0.82 3.71
N GLN A 247 17.42 -0.38 2.89
CA GLN A 247 17.85 -1.15 1.71
C GLN A 247 18.87 -2.23 2.09
N ASP A 248 19.38 -2.18 3.32
CA ASP A 248 20.32 -3.12 3.89
C ASP A 248 19.62 -4.37 4.48
N PRO A 249 19.99 -5.59 4.05
CA PRO A 249 19.47 -6.85 4.60
C PRO A 249 19.72 -7.04 6.10
N ASP A 250 20.77 -6.46 6.66
CA ASP A 250 21.08 -6.53 8.09
C ASP A 250 20.10 -5.68 8.92
N CYS A 251 19.44 -4.72 8.28
CA CYS A 251 18.32 -3.95 8.82
C CYS A 251 16.96 -4.64 8.71
N ALA A 252 16.86 -5.84 8.13
CA ALA A 252 15.59 -6.53 7.87
C ALA A 252 14.79 -6.93 9.14
N ASN A 253 15.42 -6.93 10.32
CA ASN A 253 14.72 -7.13 11.60
C ASN A 253 14.78 -5.88 12.50
N SER A 254 15.30 -4.77 11.98
CA SER A 254 15.32 -3.49 12.68
C SER A 254 13.89 -2.95 12.79
N PRO A 255 13.43 -2.56 14.00
CA PRO A 255 12.10 -1.95 14.18
C PRO A 255 11.86 -0.71 13.31
N VAL A 256 12.92 -0.06 12.82
CA VAL A 256 12.88 1.09 11.91
C VAL A 256 12.51 0.67 10.48
N CYS A 257 12.86 -0.55 10.06
CA CYS A 257 12.67 -1.04 8.69
C CYS A 257 11.57 -2.10 8.56
N VAL A 258 11.08 -2.64 9.67
CA VAL A 258 9.91 -3.53 9.72
C VAL A 258 8.71 -2.73 10.24
N LEU A 259 8.15 -1.90 9.36
CA LEU A 259 7.13 -0.94 9.77
C LEU A 259 5.73 -1.55 9.81
N GLU A 260 5.37 -2.21 10.91
CA GLU A 260 4.01 -2.02 11.43
C GLU A 260 3.93 -0.59 11.97
N GLN A 261 2.85 0.13 11.63
CA GLN A 261 2.54 1.50 12.01
C GLN A 261 3.11 2.65 11.14
N ALA A 262 3.67 2.40 9.95
CA ALA A 262 4.18 3.49 9.09
C ALA A 262 3.08 4.31 8.44
N ASN A 263 2.16 3.64 7.76
CA ASN A 263 1.20 4.28 6.87
C ASN A 263 -0.08 3.43 6.78
N CYS A 264 -0.97 3.81 5.87
CA CYS A 264 -2.23 3.11 5.65
C CYS A 264 -2.11 1.71 5.02
N LEU A 265 -0.93 1.30 4.52
CA LEU A 265 -0.68 -0.07 4.06
C LEU A 265 -0.28 -1.01 5.21
N SER A 266 0.33 -0.47 6.27
CA SER A 266 0.76 -1.23 7.44
C SER A 266 0.25 -0.69 8.79
N PRO A 267 -1.03 -0.25 8.92
CA PRO A 267 -1.51 0.38 10.14
C PRO A 267 -1.54 -0.63 11.28
N LYS A 268 -1.10 -0.21 12.48
CA LYS A 268 -1.01 -1.11 13.63
C LYS A 268 -2.32 -1.19 14.40
N ARG A 269 -2.76 -2.40 14.71
CA ARG A 269 -4.01 -2.62 15.44
C ARG A 269 -3.89 -2.25 16.92
N ILE A 270 -4.83 -1.44 17.40
CA ILE A 270 -5.10 -1.15 18.82
C ILE A 270 -6.16 -2.17 19.31
N PRO A 271 -5.79 -3.20 20.10
CA PRO A 271 -6.74 -4.18 20.62
C PRO A 271 -7.67 -3.67 21.72
N GLY A 272 -7.37 -2.53 22.36
CA GLY A 272 -8.16 -1.95 23.45
C GLY A 272 -7.40 -0.86 24.21
N THR A 273 -7.90 -0.51 25.39
CA THR A 273 -7.29 0.50 26.27
C THR A 273 -5.84 0.15 26.65
N GLY A 274 -4.95 1.13 26.55
CA GLY A 274 -3.54 1.00 26.89
C GLY A 274 -2.69 2.14 26.35
N THR A 275 -1.39 2.08 26.65
CA THR A 275 -0.39 2.98 26.07
C THR A 275 0.39 2.24 25.00
N TYR A 276 0.47 2.83 23.81
CA TYR A 276 1.19 2.34 22.65
C TYR A 276 2.38 3.25 22.41
N THR A 277 3.57 2.68 22.32
CA THR A 277 4.81 3.45 22.13
C THR A 277 5.50 3.03 20.85
N GLY A 278 6.27 3.93 20.29
CA GLY A 278 7.09 3.71 19.10
C GLY A 278 7.97 4.92 18.86
N ASP A 279 8.49 5.03 17.65
CA ASP A 279 9.32 6.13 17.19
C ASP A 279 8.87 6.48 15.77
N THR A 280 8.73 7.78 15.45
CA THR A 280 8.42 8.27 14.10
C THR A 280 9.66 8.72 13.33
N THR A 281 10.86 8.65 13.93
CA THR A 281 12.10 9.08 13.28
C THR A 281 12.34 8.31 11.98
N GLY A 282 12.46 9.02 10.87
CA GLY A 282 12.68 8.45 9.54
C GLY A 282 11.41 7.95 8.83
N HIS A 283 10.23 8.11 9.44
CA HIS A 283 8.98 7.85 8.74
C HIS A 283 8.69 8.94 7.71
N VAL A 284 8.08 8.54 6.59
CA VAL A 284 7.61 9.49 5.56
C VAL A 284 6.27 10.10 5.96
N SER A 285 6.03 11.34 5.54
CA SER A 285 4.72 11.99 5.62
C SER A 285 3.93 11.68 4.34
N GLU A 286 2.92 10.81 4.43
CA GLU A 286 2.02 10.48 3.31
C GLU A 286 0.63 11.09 3.48
N THR A 287 0.22 11.31 4.73
CA THR A 287 -1.11 11.81 5.07
C THR A 287 -1.05 13.00 6.01
N ARG A 288 -2.05 13.88 5.89
CA ARG A 288 -2.16 15.13 6.66
C ARG A 288 -3.58 15.31 7.17
N GLY A 289 -3.71 15.73 8.42
CA GLY A 289 -4.99 16.08 9.04
C GLY A 289 -5.36 17.55 8.87
N ALA A 290 -6.59 17.94 9.23
CA ALA A 290 -7.01 19.35 9.13
C ALA A 290 -6.24 20.29 10.09
N CYS A 291 -5.72 19.75 11.19
CA CYS A 291 -4.92 20.48 12.18
C CYS A 291 -3.41 20.49 11.91
N GLY A 292 -2.89 19.72 10.94
CA GLY A 292 -1.46 19.60 10.67
C GLY A 292 -1.02 18.17 10.37
N GLY A 293 0.25 17.89 10.62
CA GLY A 293 0.88 16.61 10.29
C GLY A 293 1.63 16.69 8.96
N ASP A 294 2.83 17.29 9.00
CA ASP A 294 3.69 17.41 7.82
C ASP A 294 5.01 16.61 8.01
N ALA A 295 5.16 15.88 9.12
CA ALA A 295 6.37 15.14 9.49
C ALA A 295 6.14 13.61 9.40
N GLY A 296 7.03 12.82 9.99
CA GLY A 296 6.89 11.37 10.01
C GLY A 296 5.67 10.92 10.82
N GLU A 297 4.78 10.14 10.20
CA GLU A 297 3.53 9.69 10.81
C GLU A 297 3.62 8.26 11.37
N ALA A 298 2.80 7.99 12.39
CA ALA A 298 2.51 6.65 12.88
C ALA A 298 1.00 6.37 12.77
N VAL A 299 0.64 5.33 12.00
CA VAL A 299 -0.76 5.00 11.71
C VAL A 299 -1.21 3.77 12.50
N PHE A 300 -2.33 3.92 13.17
CA PHE A 300 -3.00 2.88 13.94
C PHE A 300 -4.43 2.69 13.47
N TYR A 301 -5.05 1.60 13.90
CA TYR A 301 -6.49 1.43 13.76
C TYR A 301 -7.10 0.66 14.93
N PHE A 302 -8.35 0.97 15.26
CA PHE A 302 -9.17 0.18 16.16
C PHE A 302 -10.54 -0.14 15.53
N VAL A 303 -11.18 -1.19 16.04
CA VAL A 303 -12.50 -1.61 15.60
C VAL A 303 -13.43 -1.63 16.80
N LEU A 304 -14.50 -0.84 16.74
CA LEU A 304 -15.56 -0.82 17.74
C LEU A 304 -16.68 -1.76 17.32
N THR A 305 -17.16 -2.57 18.26
CA THR A 305 -18.29 -3.50 18.05
C THR A 305 -19.56 -3.08 18.76
N ALA A 306 -19.49 -2.00 19.56
CA ALA A 306 -20.57 -1.39 20.31
C ALA A 306 -20.29 0.12 20.41
N PRO A 307 -21.30 0.97 20.65
CA PRO A 307 -21.07 2.36 21.00
C PRO A 307 -20.04 2.46 22.14
N SER A 308 -19.02 3.29 21.96
CA SER A 308 -17.92 3.39 22.92
C SER A 308 -17.47 4.84 23.08
N ARG A 309 -17.24 5.27 24.32
CA ARG A 309 -16.46 6.49 24.59
C ARG A 309 -15.00 6.21 24.27
N VAL A 310 -14.37 7.12 23.53
CA VAL A 310 -12.96 7.00 23.14
C VAL A 310 -12.18 8.25 23.52
N HIS A 311 -11.12 8.06 24.29
CA HIS A 311 -10.15 9.11 24.61
C HIS A 311 -8.78 8.72 24.07
N LEU A 312 -8.14 9.65 23.38
CA LEU A 312 -6.82 9.50 22.81
C LEU A 312 -5.97 10.71 23.22
N ASP A 313 -4.75 10.48 23.67
CA ASP A 313 -3.80 11.55 23.91
C ASP A 313 -2.37 11.09 23.61
N THR A 314 -1.48 12.03 23.32
CA THR A 314 -0.07 11.75 23.02
C THR A 314 0.87 12.14 24.17
N ARG A 315 0.34 12.26 25.39
CA ARG A 315 1.13 12.68 26.56
C ARG A 315 2.23 11.66 26.86
N GLY A 316 3.44 12.18 26.98
CA GLY A 316 4.66 11.38 27.12
C GLY A 316 5.49 11.30 25.84
N SER A 317 4.99 11.82 24.72
CA SER A 317 5.78 12.01 23.49
C SER A 317 6.83 13.11 23.67
N LEU A 318 7.92 13.01 22.92
CA LEU A 318 9.10 13.88 23.06
C LEU A 318 9.19 14.98 21.99
N PHE A 319 8.19 15.09 21.13
CA PHE A 319 8.08 16.06 20.05
C PHE A 319 6.68 16.68 20.03
N ASP A 320 6.54 17.73 19.23
CA ASP A 320 5.27 18.42 18.97
C ASP A 320 4.37 17.55 18.10
N THR A 321 3.36 16.95 18.72
CA THR A 321 2.51 15.95 18.06
C THR A 321 1.23 16.57 17.54
N THR A 322 0.82 16.15 16.36
CA THR A 322 -0.53 16.34 15.84
C THR A 322 -1.26 14.99 15.82
N LEU A 323 -2.53 14.96 16.25
CA LEU A 323 -3.33 13.74 16.32
C LEU A 323 -4.65 13.91 15.58
N TYR A 324 -4.99 12.99 14.69
CA TYR A 324 -6.28 13.00 14.01
C TYR A 324 -6.84 11.59 13.77
N VAL A 325 -8.16 11.50 13.61
CA VAL A 325 -8.88 10.23 13.45
C VAL A 325 -9.77 10.27 12.22
N ARG A 326 -9.71 9.22 11.41
CA ARG A 326 -10.60 9.00 10.26
C ARG A 326 -11.47 7.76 10.46
N THR A 327 -12.69 7.80 9.93
CA THR A 327 -13.62 6.68 9.98
C THR A 327 -13.67 5.91 8.65
N GLY A 328 -13.83 4.58 8.74
CA GLY A 328 -14.07 3.68 7.62
C GLY A 328 -12.81 3.32 6.83
N ILE A 329 -12.29 4.24 6.02
CA ILE A 329 -11.17 4.01 5.09
C ILE A 329 -9.96 4.84 5.56
N CYS A 330 -8.77 4.27 5.55
CA CYS A 330 -7.57 4.94 6.08
C CYS A 330 -7.21 6.23 5.31
N ASN A 331 -6.97 6.14 4.00
CA ASN A 331 -6.48 7.28 3.20
C ASN A 331 -7.56 8.32 2.84
N THR A 332 -8.80 7.87 2.63
CA THR A 332 -9.89 8.71 2.09
C THR A 332 -11.09 8.80 3.02
N GLY A 333 -11.01 8.19 4.20
CA GLY A 333 -12.07 8.25 5.20
C GLY A 333 -12.27 9.68 5.72
N ARG A 334 -13.49 9.97 6.16
CA ARG A 334 -13.82 11.27 6.74
C ARG A 334 -13.04 11.44 8.04
N GLU A 335 -12.34 12.56 8.18
CA GLU A 335 -11.77 12.98 9.45
C GLU A 335 -12.89 13.39 10.41
N ILE A 336 -12.88 12.82 11.62
CA ILE A 336 -13.94 13.04 12.64
C ILE A 336 -13.43 13.81 13.85
N GLY A 337 -12.12 13.99 13.97
CA GLY A 337 -11.49 14.75 15.04
C GLY A 337 -10.03 14.97 14.72
N CYS A 338 -9.54 16.14 15.06
CA CYS A 338 -8.16 16.54 14.85
C CYS A 338 -7.77 17.51 15.97
N ASP A 339 -6.58 17.34 16.52
CA ASP A 339 -6.06 18.18 17.57
C ASP A 339 -4.56 18.38 17.40
N ASP A 340 -4.14 19.57 17.82
CA ASP A 340 -2.76 20.02 17.93
C ASP A 340 -2.67 20.78 19.27
N ASP A 341 -1.70 20.45 20.11
CA ASP A 341 -1.47 21.05 21.44
C ASP A 341 -2.55 20.89 22.54
N GLY A 342 -3.71 20.27 22.25
CA GLY A 342 -4.85 20.18 23.18
C GLY A 342 -4.62 19.25 24.39
N GLY A 343 -3.54 18.47 24.39
CA GLY A 343 -3.05 17.61 25.47
C GLY A 343 -2.19 18.35 26.51
N GLY A 344 -1.63 19.51 26.15
CA GLY A 344 -1.03 20.52 27.04
C GLY A 344 0.40 20.26 27.54
N GLU A 345 0.78 19.03 27.89
CA GLU A 345 2.17 18.72 28.28
C GLU A 345 3.03 18.45 27.05
N SER A 346 4.16 19.14 26.91
CA SER A 346 5.13 18.94 25.82
C SER A 346 4.53 19.01 24.40
N TRP A 347 3.55 19.88 24.18
CA TRP A 347 2.87 20.00 22.87
C TRP A 347 2.19 18.69 22.43
N ALA A 348 1.70 17.93 23.42
CA ALA A 348 0.89 16.74 23.17
C ALA A 348 -0.50 17.14 22.67
N SER A 349 -1.04 16.32 21.78
CA SER A 349 -2.40 16.36 21.28
C SER A 349 -3.34 15.48 22.09
N ARG A 350 -4.64 15.77 22.02
CA ARG A 350 -5.71 15.05 22.70
C ARG A 350 -7.03 15.13 21.94
N LEU A 351 -7.66 13.96 21.76
CA LEU A 351 -9.00 13.83 21.23
C LEU A 351 -9.90 13.11 22.24
N ASP A 352 -11.03 13.73 22.51
CA ASP A 352 -12.09 13.21 23.39
C ASP A 352 -13.35 13.02 22.54
N PHE A 353 -13.75 11.78 22.31
CA PHE A 353 -15.03 11.44 21.68
C PHE A 353 -15.97 10.91 22.75
N SER A 354 -17.04 11.66 23.06
CA SER A 354 -18.08 11.26 24.02
C SER A 354 -18.68 9.90 23.64
N ILE A 355 -18.99 9.74 22.36
CA ILE A 355 -19.48 8.48 21.80
C ILE A 355 -18.99 8.28 20.37
N LEU A 356 -18.56 7.06 20.05
CA LEU A 356 -18.31 6.57 18.70
C LEU A 356 -19.08 5.27 18.46
N TYR A 357 -19.79 5.20 17.34
CA TYR A 357 -20.58 4.02 16.96
C TYR A 357 -19.70 2.88 16.41
N PRO A 358 -20.22 1.64 16.35
CA PRO A 358 -19.51 0.49 15.78
C PRO A 358 -18.93 0.80 14.39
N GLY A 359 -17.68 0.42 14.17
CA GLY A 359 -16.97 0.77 12.94
C GLY A 359 -15.46 0.62 13.07
N THR A 360 -14.75 0.85 11.97
CA THR A 360 -13.29 0.89 11.94
C THR A 360 -12.82 2.34 11.92
N TYR A 361 -11.86 2.66 12.77
CA TYR A 361 -11.30 4.00 12.91
C TYR A 361 -9.79 3.92 12.80
N PHE A 362 -9.22 4.85 12.04
CA PHE A 362 -7.78 5.00 11.83
C PHE A 362 -7.30 6.21 12.60
N VAL A 363 -6.22 6.05 13.38
CA VAL A 363 -5.62 7.09 14.20
C VAL A 363 -4.26 7.40 13.63
N PHE A 364 -4.01 8.68 13.39
CA PHE A 364 -2.78 9.20 12.83
C PHE A 364 -2.10 10.06 13.89
N LEU A 365 -0.93 9.62 14.33
CA LEU A 365 -0.05 10.38 15.22
C LEU A 365 1.11 10.89 14.38
N ASP A 366 1.22 12.20 14.23
CA ASP A 366 2.21 12.85 13.37
C ASP A 366 2.94 13.96 14.14
N GLY A 367 3.98 14.54 13.56
CA GLY A 367 4.60 15.77 14.00
C GLY A 367 4.02 17.00 13.30
N PHE A 368 3.86 18.10 14.05
CA PHE A 368 3.16 19.31 13.56
C PHE A 368 3.77 19.94 12.30
N THR A 369 5.10 20.06 12.20
CA THR A 369 5.77 20.68 11.04
C THR A 369 7.13 20.06 10.71
N VAL A 370 7.58 20.19 9.46
CA VAL A 370 8.99 20.01 9.09
C VAL A 370 9.75 21.30 9.43
N ASP A 371 10.33 21.43 10.63
CA ASP A 371 11.14 22.61 10.99
C ASP A 371 12.59 22.48 10.48
N PRO A 372 13.04 23.31 9.52
CA PRO A 372 14.45 23.35 9.10
C PRO A 372 15.42 23.99 10.11
N PHE A 373 14.97 24.45 11.29
CA PHE A 373 15.78 25.21 12.26
C PHE A 373 15.75 24.77 13.74
N GLY A 374 15.28 23.55 14.07
CA GLY A 374 15.85 22.80 15.21
C GLY A 374 14.95 22.47 16.42
N GLY A 375 13.72 21.99 16.20
CA GLY A 375 13.06 21.03 17.11
C GLY A 375 13.12 19.61 16.55
N ALA A 376 13.00 18.58 17.41
CA ALA A 376 12.68 17.23 16.93
C ALA A 376 11.19 17.23 16.54
N ASN A 377 10.87 16.97 15.27
CA ASN A 377 9.49 16.91 14.75
C ASN A 377 9.05 15.47 14.44
N GLU A 378 9.88 14.54 14.89
CA GLU A 378 9.74 13.10 14.81
C GLU A 378 10.51 12.57 16.02
N GLY A 379 10.18 11.37 16.47
CA GLY A 379 10.85 10.79 17.62
C GLY A 379 10.01 9.80 18.40
N PRO A 380 10.48 9.41 19.59
CA PRO A 380 9.73 8.53 20.47
C PRO A 380 8.38 9.14 20.85
N PHE A 381 7.31 8.40 20.59
CA PHE A 381 5.94 8.77 20.94
C PHE A 381 5.34 7.83 21.99
N ALA A 382 4.34 8.35 22.70
CA ALA A 382 3.42 7.58 23.53
C ALA A 382 1.99 7.97 23.16
N LEU A 383 1.23 7.03 22.59
CA LEU A 383 -0.20 7.15 22.31
C LEU A 383 -0.98 6.44 23.42
N ASN A 384 -1.66 7.20 24.26
CA ASN A 384 -2.55 6.71 25.30
C ASN A 384 -3.96 6.58 24.73
N VAL A 385 -4.54 5.40 24.87
CA VAL A 385 -5.87 5.08 24.34
C VAL A 385 -6.73 4.54 25.47
N GLU A 386 -7.91 5.12 25.64
CA GLU A 386 -8.97 4.62 26.51
C GLU A 386 -10.24 4.40 25.67
N ILE A 387 -10.70 3.16 25.63
CA ILE A 387 -11.96 2.76 25.00
C ILE A 387 -12.86 2.18 26.09
N VAL A 388 -14.02 2.80 26.29
CA VAL A 388 -15.05 2.34 27.24
C VAL A 388 -16.29 1.95 26.43
N PRO A 389 -16.51 0.65 26.16
CA PRO A 389 -17.71 0.18 25.47
C PRO A 389 -18.94 0.30 26.35
N ASN A 390 -20.08 0.67 25.76
CA ASN A 390 -21.35 0.94 26.45
C ASN A 390 -21.09 1.79 27.71
N PRO A 391 -20.55 3.01 27.54
CA PRO A 391 -20.39 3.92 28.68
C PRO A 391 -21.77 4.22 29.28
N SER A 392 -21.82 4.77 30.49
CA SER A 392 -23.10 5.20 31.08
C SER A 392 -23.46 6.61 30.59
N GLU A 393 -24.74 6.88 30.42
CA GLU A 393 -25.24 8.20 30.10
C GLU A 393 -24.80 9.26 31.13
N ILE A 394 -24.40 10.44 30.65
CA ILE A 394 -24.06 11.59 31.49
C ILE A 394 -25.25 12.55 31.52
N CYS A 395 -26.20 12.26 32.42
CA CYS A 395 -27.40 13.07 32.54
C CYS A 395 -27.13 14.58 32.78
N GLY A 396 -27.72 15.42 31.93
CA GLY A 396 -27.71 16.87 31.93
C GLY A 396 -26.61 17.51 31.09
N ASP A 397 -26.10 16.85 30.05
CA ASP A 397 -25.12 17.40 29.11
C ASP A 397 -25.60 17.54 27.65
N ASP A 398 -26.90 17.32 27.42
CA ASP A 398 -27.63 17.40 26.17
C ASP A 398 -27.10 16.46 25.06
N LEU A 399 -26.38 15.37 25.42
CA LEU A 399 -25.76 14.45 24.48
C LEU A 399 -26.02 12.97 24.82
N ASP A 400 -26.43 12.16 23.83
CA ASP A 400 -26.43 10.70 23.94
C ASP A 400 -24.99 10.18 24.08
N ASN A 401 -24.62 9.80 25.30
CA ASN A 401 -23.28 9.36 25.67
C ASN A 401 -23.15 7.84 25.68
N ASP A 402 -24.24 7.07 25.79
CA ASP A 402 -24.19 5.60 25.83
C ASP A 402 -24.52 4.91 24.49
N GLY A 403 -25.00 5.69 23.53
CA GLY A 403 -25.30 5.30 22.17
C GLY A 403 -26.60 4.52 22.01
N ASP A 404 -27.56 4.68 22.93
CA ASP A 404 -28.90 4.08 22.85
C ASP A 404 -29.96 5.01 22.23
N HIS A 405 -29.55 6.22 21.82
CA HIS A 405 -30.31 7.28 21.14
C HIS A 405 -31.21 8.13 22.02
N TYR A 406 -31.30 7.83 23.32
CA TYR A 406 -31.96 8.67 24.30
C TYR A 406 -30.95 9.66 24.88
N VAL A 407 -31.38 10.90 25.11
CA VAL A 407 -30.51 11.96 25.64
C VAL A 407 -31.00 12.33 27.02
N ASP A 408 -30.11 12.42 28.00
CA ASP A 408 -30.40 13.02 29.30
C ASP A 408 -31.73 12.58 29.95
N CYS A 409 -32.74 13.45 30.05
CA CYS A 409 -33.96 13.13 30.78
C CYS A 409 -34.91 12.24 30.00
N ALA A 410 -34.77 12.19 28.68
CA ALA A 410 -35.37 11.17 27.84
C ALA A 410 -34.82 9.77 28.11
N ASP A 411 -33.57 9.68 28.57
CA ASP A 411 -32.88 8.42 28.83
C ASP A 411 -33.46 7.67 30.05
N PRO A 412 -33.94 6.42 29.86
CA PRO A 412 -34.37 5.54 30.94
C PRO A 412 -33.34 5.37 32.09
N ASP A 413 -32.05 5.37 31.78
CA ASP A 413 -30.93 5.23 32.73
C ASP A 413 -30.72 6.51 33.56
N CYS A 414 -31.22 7.65 33.09
CA CYS A 414 -31.24 8.92 33.81
C CYS A 414 -32.49 9.14 34.68
N GLY A 415 -33.44 8.20 34.73
CA GLY A 415 -34.65 8.31 35.57
C GLY A 415 -34.38 8.47 37.09
N ALA A 416 -33.15 8.21 37.55
CA ALA A 416 -32.73 8.47 38.91
C ALA A 416 -32.10 9.86 39.15
N PHE A 417 -31.72 10.57 38.09
CA PHE A 417 -31.10 11.89 38.11
C PHE A 417 -32.08 12.93 38.65
N GLY A 418 -31.60 13.79 39.55
CA GLY A 418 -32.46 14.72 40.31
C GLY A 418 -33.30 15.65 39.42
N PRO A 419 -32.70 16.31 38.43
CA PRO A 419 -33.39 17.14 37.43
C PRO A 419 -34.51 16.41 36.67
N CYS A 420 -34.28 15.18 36.19
CA CYS A 420 -35.26 14.43 35.38
C CYS A 420 -36.46 13.85 36.18
N ARG A 421 -36.46 13.91 37.52
CA ARG A 421 -37.51 13.30 38.36
C ARG A 421 -38.85 14.03 38.37
N GLY A 422 -39.06 15.06 37.54
CA GLY A 422 -40.05 16.10 37.82
C GLY A 422 -40.82 16.66 36.62
N CYS A 423 -41.39 15.81 35.77
CA CYS A 423 -42.25 16.29 34.69
C CYS A 423 -43.51 17.00 35.15
N ALA A 424 -43.97 17.95 34.33
CA ALA A 424 -45.20 18.69 34.57
C ALA A 424 -46.35 17.71 34.84
N SER A 425 -47.00 17.85 36.01
CA SER A 425 -48.12 17.01 36.48
C SER A 425 -47.76 15.62 37.05
N GLY A 426 -46.49 15.31 37.28
CA GLY A 426 -46.06 14.05 37.91
C GLY A 426 -46.10 12.83 37.00
N ALA A 427 -46.04 13.06 35.68
CA ALA A 427 -45.73 12.03 34.71
C ALA A 427 -44.28 11.54 34.91
N ALA A 428 -43.98 10.32 34.46
CA ALA A 428 -42.60 9.89 34.34
C ALA A 428 -41.99 10.59 33.12
N PRO A 429 -40.72 11.03 33.17
CA PRO A 429 -40.02 11.51 31.99
C PRO A 429 -39.96 10.39 30.95
N GLY A 430 -40.10 10.79 29.70
CA GLY A 430 -39.93 9.93 28.54
C GLY A 430 -39.53 10.78 27.34
N PRO A 431 -38.93 10.17 26.30
CA PRO A 431 -38.38 10.91 25.18
C PRO A 431 -39.42 11.77 24.46
N GLU A 432 -39.02 12.95 23.99
CA GLU A 432 -39.77 13.74 23.02
C GLU A 432 -39.59 13.20 21.60
N PHE A 433 -39.96 11.93 21.38
CA PHE A 433 -39.84 11.29 20.06
C PHE A 433 -41.17 11.28 19.30
N GLY A 434 -41.04 11.40 17.98
CA GLY A 434 -42.15 11.33 17.05
C GLY A 434 -43.08 12.55 17.07
N THR A 435 -43.95 12.60 16.06
CA THR A 435 -44.86 13.73 15.84
C THR A 435 -45.81 13.99 17.00
N ALA A 436 -46.14 12.97 17.79
CA ALA A 436 -47.08 13.08 18.89
C ALA A 436 -46.52 13.81 20.11
N ALA A 437 -45.26 13.56 20.48
CA ALA A 437 -44.58 14.24 21.59
C ALA A 437 -44.14 15.64 21.14
N CYS A 438 -43.53 15.74 19.97
CA CYS A 438 -42.99 16.98 19.41
C CYS A 438 -44.01 18.06 18.99
N THR A 439 -45.30 17.88 19.27
CA THR A 439 -46.35 18.83 18.87
C THR A 439 -47.50 18.99 19.87
N ASP A 440 -47.41 18.39 21.05
CA ASP A 440 -48.52 18.39 22.02
C ASP A 440 -48.48 19.59 22.99
N GLY A 441 -47.42 20.40 22.95
CA GLY A 441 -47.23 21.57 23.81
C GLY A 441 -46.83 21.22 25.25
N ILE A 442 -46.31 20.02 25.48
CA ILE A 442 -45.84 19.50 26.76
C ILE A 442 -44.35 19.19 26.64
N ASP A 443 -43.66 19.40 27.75
CA ASP A 443 -42.26 19.04 27.96
C ASP A 443 -42.29 17.57 28.45
N ASN A 444 -42.12 16.61 27.55
CA ASN A 444 -42.28 15.17 27.83
C ASN A 444 -41.04 14.57 28.52
N ASP A 445 -39.85 15.10 28.23
CA ASP A 445 -38.57 14.61 28.74
C ASP A 445 -38.11 15.42 29.98
N CYS A 446 -38.58 16.66 30.13
CA CYS A 446 -38.49 17.52 31.31
C CYS A 446 -37.14 18.22 31.47
N ASP A 447 -36.47 18.49 30.34
CA ASP A 447 -35.25 19.29 30.24
C ASP A 447 -35.54 20.81 30.20
N GLY A 448 -36.80 21.19 29.91
CA GLY A 448 -37.30 22.56 29.89
C GLY A 448 -37.52 23.16 28.49
N ALA A 449 -37.17 22.44 27.43
CA ALA A 449 -37.64 22.71 26.08
C ALA A 449 -39.04 22.11 25.86
N LEU A 450 -39.61 22.36 24.69
CA LEU A 450 -40.99 22.02 24.35
C LEU A 450 -41.07 21.79 22.85
N ASP A 451 -41.62 20.65 22.43
CA ASP A 451 -41.94 20.38 21.03
C ASP A 451 -40.71 20.62 20.12
N CYS A 452 -40.88 21.24 18.97
CA CYS A 452 -39.81 21.71 18.07
C CYS A 452 -38.69 22.58 18.66
N ALA A 453 -38.85 23.13 19.86
CA ALA A 453 -37.76 23.85 20.51
C ALA A 453 -36.82 22.90 21.26
N ASP A 454 -37.20 21.64 21.35
CA ASP A 454 -36.49 20.53 21.96
C ASP A 454 -35.55 19.85 20.95
N GLU A 455 -34.36 19.47 21.40
CA GLU A 455 -33.37 18.78 20.59
C GLU A 455 -33.71 17.29 20.42
N ASP A 456 -34.48 16.70 21.34
CA ASP A 456 -35.00 15.33 21.22
C ASP A 456 -35.86 15.12 19.97
N CYS A 457 -36.58 16.18 19.57
CA CYS A 457 -37.40 16.19 18.37
C CYS A 457 -36.57 16.16 17.09
N SER A 458 -35.27 16.43 17.18
CA SER A 458 -34.34 16.44 16.06
C SER A 458 -33.55 15.13 15.99
N ALA A 459 -33.66 14.43 14.86
CA ALA A 459 -32.90 13.20 14.63
C ALA A 459 -31.42 13.46 14.27
N SER A 460 -31.04 14.70 13.93
CA SER A 460 -29.66 15.05 13.59
C SER A 460 -29.40 16.54 13.63
N ASP A 461 -28.29 16.95 14.26
CA ASP A 461 -27.72 18.31 14.23
C ASP A 461 -27.44 18.83 12.81
N PHE A 462 -27.28 17.93 11.83
CA PHE A 462 -26.94 18.28 10.45
C PHE A 462 -28.15 18.59 9.57
N TYR A 463 -29.33 18.04 9.90
CA TYR A 463 -30.52 18.09 9.04
C TYR A 463 -31.67 18.93 9.62
N VAL A 464 -31.43 19.67 10.71
CA VAL A 464 -32.42 20.54 11.38
C VAL A 464 -32.95 21.64 10.43
N THR A 465 -33.93 21.30 9.60
CA THR A 465 -34.60 22.24 8.70
C THR A 465 -36.12 22.06 8.63
N GLU A 466 -36.65 20.95 9.16
CA GLU A 466 -38.08 20.65 9.20
C GLU A 466 -38.51 20.39 10.64
N CYS A 467 -39.57 21.01 11.11
CA CYS A 467 -40.17 20.68 12.40
C CYS A 467 -41.08 19.46 12.23
N CYS A 468 -41.22 18.62 13.26
CA CYS A 468 -42.14 17.47 13.29
C CYS A 468 -43.63 17.83 13.39
N ASP A 469 -44.04 18.94 12.79
CA ASP A 469 -45.37 19.53 12.93
C ASP A 469 -46.30 19.32 11.71
N GLY A 470 -45.87 18.48 10.75
CA GLY A 470 -46.61 18.20 9.54
C GLY A 470 -46.52 19.32 8.51
N ARG A 471 -45.55 20.23 8.64
CA ARG A 471 -45.29 21.32 7.68
C ARG A 471 -44.01 21.09 6.92
N ASP A 472 -43.92 21.82 5.83
CA ASP A 472 -42.76 21.94 4.96
C ASP A 472 -42.15 23.31 5.25
N ASP A 473 -41.30 23.37 6.28
CA ASP A 473 -40.70 24.59 6.82
C ASP A 473 -39.59 25.15 5.93
N ASN A 474 -38.87 24.28 5.22
CA ASN A 474 -37.82 24.66 4.28
C ASN A 474 -38.37 24.90 2.85
N GLY A 475 -39.62 24.52 2.57
CA GLY A 475 -40.32 24.78 1.32
C GLY A 475 -39.89 23.89 0.15
N ASN A 476 -39.30 22.72 0.42
CA ASN A 476 -38.89 21.73 -0.57
C ASN A 476 -40.06 20.86 -1.07
N GLY A 477 -41.23 20.95 -0.42
CA GLY A 477 -42.45 20.21 -0.76
C GLY A 477 -42.60 18.86 -0.06
N ILE A 478 -41.74 18.55 0.90
CA ILE A 478 -41.72 17.31 1.69
C ILE A 478 -41.83 17.68 3.17
N PRO A 479 -43.02 17.52 3.79
CA PRO A 479 -43.18 17.75 5.22
C PRO A 479 -42.34 16.77 6.06
N ASP A 480 -41.74 17.28 7.14
CA ASP A 480 -41.01 16.52 8.17
C ASP A 480 -39.86 15.65 7.63
N ASP A 481 -39.19 16.07 6.54
CA ASP A 481 -38.20 15.27 5.80
C ASP A 481 -37.00 14.84 6.68
N PHE A 482 -37.00 13.57 7.13
CA PHE A 482 -35.99 12.95 7.98
C PHE A 482 -35.67 13.71 9.28
N SER A 483 -36.63 14.46 9.82
CA SER A 483 -36.39 15.32 10.99
C SER A 483 -36.79 14.68 12.31
N CYS A 484 -37.80 13.81 12.31
CA CYS A 484 -38.37 13.29 13.56
C CYS A 484 -37.62 12.11 14.11
N ARG A 485 -36.98 12.29 15.27
CA ARG A 485 -36.37 11.19 16.00
C ARG A 485 -37.42 10.15 16.40
N CYS A 486 -37.03 8.88 16.37
CA CYS A 486 -37.90 7.76 16.68
C CYS A 486 -37.14 6.60 17.33
N ALA A 487 -37.82 5.87 18.21
CA ALA A 487 -37.33 4.59 18.73
C ALA A 487 -37.94 3.41 17.96
N SER A 488 -39.12 3.60 17.37
CA SER A 488 -39.82 2.56 16.62
C SER A 488 -40.80 3.14 15.60
N ASP A 489 -41.31 2.28 14.71
CA ASP A 489 -42.38 2.65 13.76
C ASP A 489 -43.65 3.19 14.42
N ALA A 490 -43.83 3.01 15.73
CA ALA A 490 -44.98 3.56 16.46
C ALA A 490 -44.90 5.08 16.66
N ASP A 491 -43.69 5.64 16.58
CA ASP A 491 -43.41 7.07 16.76
C ASP A 491 -43.56 7.84 15.43
N CYS A 492 -43.67 7.10 14.32
CA CYS A 492 -43.74 7.67 12.98
C CYS A 492 -45.17 7.75 12.43
N ASP A 493 -45.38 8.71 11.53
CA ASP A 493 -46.64 8.93 10.86
C ASP A 493 -47.02 7.79 9.89
N ALA A 494 -48.30 7.73 9.55
CA ALA A 494 -48.84 6.65 8.71
C ALA A 494 -48.14 6.57 7.34
N GLY A 495 -47.41 5.49 7.11
CA GLY A 495 -46.67 5.24 5.85
C GLY A 495 -45.18 5.51 5.93
N GLN A 496 -44.70 6.02 7.08
CA GLN A 496 -43.28 6.11 7.41
C GLN A 496 -42.84 4.91 8.26
N ILE A 497 -41.52 4.72 8.35
CA ILE A 497 -40.84 3.77 9.21
C ILE A 497 -39.74 4.49 9.99
N CYS A 498 -39.33 3.90 11.10
CA CYS A 498 -38.18 4.39 11.85
C CYS A 498 -36.89 3.77 11.30
N TYR A 499 -35.93 4.59 10.88
CA TYR A 499 -34.62 4.17 10.36
C TYR A 499 -33.65 3.74 11.47
N THR A 500 -34.04 2.72 12.25
CA THR A 500 -33.29 2.22 13.41
C THR A 500 -31.93 1.59 13.06
N HIS A 501 -31.65 1.33 11.79
CA HIS A 501 -30.36 0.77 11.36
C HIS A 501 -29.31 1.83 11.03
N THR A 502 -29.68 3.12 10.98
CA THR A 502 -28.79 4.21 10.56
C THR A 502 -28.95 5.46 11.40
N ALA A 503 -30.12 6.09 11.34
CA ALA A 503 -30.28 7.49 11.78
C ALA A 503 -31.40 7.70 12.81
N TYR A 504 -32.13 6.65 13.22
CA TYR A 504 -33.20 6.73 14.22
C TYR A 504 -34.18 7.89 13.96
N THR A 505 -34.49 8.08 12.68
CA THR A 505 -35.36 9.13 12.17
C THR A 505 -36.55 8.52 11.43
N CYS A 506 -37.71 9.14 11.52
CA CYS A 506 -38.87 8.79 10.74
C CYS A 506 -38.69 9.23 9.29
N GLY A 507 -39.00 8.32 8.37
CA GLY A 507 -38.99 8.63 6.95
C GLY A 507 -39.80 7.62 6.15
N LEU A 508 -40.08 7.95 4.89
CA LEU A 508 -40.67 6.99 3.97
C LEU A 508 -39.70 5.81 3.76
N PRO A 509 -40.18 4.58 3.51
CA PRO A 509 -39.32 3.44 3.20
C PRO A 509 -38.33 3.73 2.06
N CYS A 510 -37.07 3.30 2.15
CA CYS A 510 -36.03 3.74 1.20
C CYS A 510 -36.31 3.32 -0.25
N ASN A 511 -37.08 2.26 -0.44
CA ASN A 511 -37.56 1.78 -1.74
C ASN A 511 -38.68 2.62 -2.37
N SER A 512 -39.20 3.62 -1.66
CA SER A 512 -40.24 4.54 -2.14
C SER A 512 -39.66 5.74 -2.90
N PHE A 513 -38.34 5.93 -2.85
CA PHE A 513 -37.65 7.02 -3.54
C PHE A 513 -37.16 6.60 -4.93
N PHE A 514 -37.11 7.56 -5.86
CA PHE A 514 -36.46 7.35 -7.16
C PHE A 514 -34.95 7.58 -7.00
N GLY A 515 -34.18 6.48 -6.97
CA GLY A 515 -32.73 6.52 -6.71
C GLY A 515 -32.39 6.06 -5.29
N SER A 516 -31.12 6.17 -4.90
CA SER A 516 -30.69 5.79 -3.55
C SER A 516 -30.74 7.00 -2.61
N ILE A 517 -31.71 7.01 -1.70
CA ILE A 517 -31.79 8.03 -0.63
C ILE A 517 -30.79 7.77 0.50
N CYS A 518 -30.35 6.52 0.65
CA CYS A 518 -29.56 6.08 1.81
C CYS A 518 -28.23 6.80 2.01
N PRO A 519 -27.43 7.08 0.96
CA PRO A 519 -26.22 7.89 1.12
C PRO A 519 -26.47 9.29 1.67
N PHE A 520 -27.69 9.84 1.51
CA PHE A 520 -28.10 11.11 2.12
C PHE A 520 -28.52 10.93 3.58
N VAL A 521 -29.28 9.87 3.90
CA VAL A 521 -29.69 9.55 5.28
C VAL A 521 -28.47 9.24 6.15
N ALA A 522 -27.58 8.38 5.67
CA ALA A 522 -26.33 8.02 6.31
C ALA A 522 -25.24 7.74 5.25
N PRO A 523 -24.18 8.55 5.17
CA PRO A 523 -23.12 8.39 4.17
C PRO A 523 -22.51 6.98 4.18
N GLY A 524 -22.48 6.32 3.03
CA GLY A 524 -21.97 4.94 2.90
C GLY A 524 -23.02 3.85 3.09
N SER A 525 -24.27 4.19 3.40
CA SER A 525 -25.37 3.22 3.49
C SER A 525 -26.08 2.96 2.16
N HIS A 526 -26.70 1.80 2.04
CA HIS A 526 -27.50 1.35 0.91
C HIS A 526 -28.90 0.94 1.35
N CYS A 527 -29.86 0.98 0.42
CA CYS A 527 -31.24 0.56 0.71
C CYS A 527 -31.32 -0.97 0.72
N ASN A 528 -31.74 -1.54 1.86
CA ASN A 528 -32.02 -2.96 1.98
C ASN A 528 -33.50 -3.23 1.64
N ASP A 529 -33.76 -3.90 0.52
CA ASP A 529 -35.12 -4.20 0.05
C ASP A 529 -35.96 -5.05 1.02
N ALA A 530 -35.31 -5.84 1.89
CA ALA A 530 -36.01 -6.72 2.83
C ALA A 530 -36.54 -5.98 4.05
N THR A 531 -35.76 -5.03 4.58
CA THR A 531 -36.12 -4.20 5.75
C THR A 531 -36.74 -2.87 5.32
N SER A 532 -36.54 -2.48 4.07
CA SER A 532 -36.85 -1.15 3.51
C SER A 532 -36.15 0.00 4.26
N GLN A 533 -35.04 -0.29 4.95
CA GLN A 533 -34.21 0.65 5.68
C GLN A 533 -32.86 0.90 4.98
N CYS A 534 -32.20 1.99 5.36
CA CYS A 534 -30.82 2.26 5.01
C CYS A 534 -29.88 1.54 5.97
N GLU A 535 -28.92 0.80 5.42
CA GLU A 535 -27.99 -0.07 6.15
C GLU A 535 -26.57 0.05 5.58
N PHE A 536 -25.54 -0.18 6.40
CA PHE A 536 -24.14 -0.15 5.97
C PHE A 536 -23.72 -1.45 5.29
#